data_AF-A0A2G9RHE9-F1
#
_entry.id   AF-A0A2G9RHE9-F1
#
_cell.length_a   1.000
_cell.length_b   1.000
_cell.length_c   1.000
_cell.angle_alpha   90.00
_cell.angle_beta   90.00
_cell.angle_gamma   90.00
#
_symmetry.space_group_name_H-M   'P 1'
#
loop_
_entity.id
_entity.type
_entity.pdbx_description
1 polymer ?
#
loop_
_entity_poly.entity_id
_entity_poly.type
_entity_poly.pdbx_seq_one_letter_code
_entity_poly.pdbx_strand_id
1 'polypeptide(L)'
;MKVESHVSSESDEDSGDDEEDEEESESESIGGTSALDEEPITSNVEHNIEHRKNKDEEELENTPKNTATEGKVDKTDQPKKKKKKRRVIGINLTSCKYESVRRASRLSGLKEVGDDEEWTVYWTDCSVSLERVMEMKRFQKINHFPGMSEICRKDLLARNMNRLLKLFPKDYNIFPRTWCLPADYGDFQAYCRSKKNKTYICKPDSGCQGRG
;
A
#
# COMPACT_ATOMS: atom_id res chain seq x y z
N MET A 1 -49.59 -48.56 40.69
CA MET A 1 -50.85 -47.80 40.75
C MET A 1 -51.59 -48.03 39.43
N LYS A 2 -52.80 -48.60 39.50
CA LYS A 2 -53.76 -48.71 38.38
C LYS A 2 -54.28 -47.31 38.04
N VAL A 3 -54.45 -46.97 36.75
CA VAL A 3 -55.77 -46.86 36.10
C VAL A 3 -55.63 -46.95 34.57
N GLU A 4 -56.51 -47.78 33.99
CA GLU A 4 -57.01 -47.90 32.60
C GLU A 4 -57.74 -46.59 32.14
N SER A 5 -58.16 -46.28 30.90
CA SER A 5 -58.18 -46.86 29.53
C SER A 5 -58.89 -45.87 28.55
N HIS A 6 -58.98 -46.26 27.26
CA HIS A 6 -59.79 -45.74 26.11
C HIS A 6 -59.10 -44.67 25.24
N VAL A 7 -58.71 -44.84 23.96
CA VAL A 7 -59.19 -45.51 22.72
C VAL A 7 -60.14 -44.65 21.85
N SER A 8 -59.75 -44.59 20.55
CA SER A 8 -60.47 -44.18 19.32
C SER A 8 -60.61 -42.68 19.03
N SER A 9 -60.61 -42.16 17.80
CA SER A 9 -60.18 -42.48 16.41
C SER A 9 -61.06 -41.61 15.50
N GLU A 10 -60.58 -41.30 14.28
CA GLU A 10 -61.25 -40.61 13.16
C GLU A 10 -61.19 -39.07 13.19
N SER A 11 -61.18 -38.30 12.09
CA SER A 11 -60.73 -38.37 10.68
C SER A 11 -61.16 -37.01 10.06
N ASP A 12 -60.56 -36.64 8.93
CA ASP A 12 -61.05 -35.71 7.89
C ASP A 12 -60.88 -34.19 8.14
N GLU A 13 -59.94 -33.55 7.43
CA GLU A 13 -60.07 -32.86 6.11
C GLU A 13 -60.76 -31.48 6.23
N ASP A 14 -60.03 -30.40 5.89
CA ASP A 14 -60.40 -29.46 4.81
C ASP A 14 -59.38 -28.30 4.64
N SER A 15 -59.13 -28.01 3.37
CA SER A 15 -58.67 -26.80 2.63
C SER A 15 -58.83 -25.44 3.34
N GLY A 16 -58.24 -24.30 2.97
CA GLY A 16 -57.31 -23.75 1.96
C GLY A 16 -56.69 -22.52 2.67
N ASP A 17 -55.98 -21.56 2.10
CA ASP A 17 -55.78 -21.07 0.74
C ASP A 17 -54.38 -20.45 0.68
N ASP A 18 -53.83 -20.46 -0.53
CA ASP A 18 -52.65 -19.72 -0.94
C ASP A 18 -52.88 -18.20 -0.83
N GLU A 19 -51.95 -17.48 -0.22
CA GLU A 19 -51.69 -16.07 -0.56
C GLU A 19 -50.21 -15.93 -0.93
N GLU A 20 -49.97 -15.88 -2.23
CA GLU A 20 -48.75 -15.41 -2.87
C GLU A 20 -48.71 -13.88 -2.76
N ASP A 21 -47.79 -13.33 -1.97
CA ASP A 21 -47.39 -11.94 -2.10
C ASP A 21 -46.15 -11.87 -3.00
N GLU A 22 -46.41 -11.65 -4.29
CA GLU A 22 -45.46 -11.06 -5.23
C GLU A 22 -45.25 -9.58 -4.86
N GLU A 23 -44.06 -9.21 -4.36
CA GLU A 23 -43.60 -7.82 -4.49
C GLU A 23 -42.62 -7.72 -5.66
N GLU A 24 -43.20 -7.26 -6.76
CA GLU A 24 -42.56 -6.89 -8.02
C GLU A 24 -41.63 -5.68 -7.83
N SER A 25 -40.50 -5.75 -8.51
CA SER A 25 -39.47 -4.73 -8.58
C SER A 25 -39.92 -3.53 -9.42
N GLU A 26 -39.97 -2.34 -8.84
CA GLU A 26 -40.00 -1.11 -9.63
C GLU A 26 -38.59 -0.59 -9.90
N SER A 27 -38.15 -0.82 -11.13
CA SER A 27 -37.03 -0.12 -11.76
C SER A 27 -37.51 1.20 -12.35
N GLU A 28 -37.12 2.33 -11.77
CA GLU A 28 -37.25 3.62 -12.45
C GLU A 28 -36.07 3.85 -13.40
N SER A 29 -36.36 3.68 -14.69
CA SER A 29 -35.60 4.22 -15.81
C SER A 29 -36.06 5.64 -16.08
N ILE A 30 -35.19 6.62 -15.88
CA ILE A 30 -35.29 7.91 -16.58
C ILE A 30 -33.99 8.10 -17.36
N GLY A 31 -34.11 7.89 -18.66
CA GLY A 31 -33.14 8.35 -19.64
C GLY A 31 -33.10 9.87 -19.69
N GLY A 32 -31.88 10.41 -19.70
CA GLY A 32 -31.58 11.81 -19.89
C GLY A 32 -30.17 11.92 -20.42
N THR A 33 -30.07 12.01 -21.75
CA THR A 33 -28.86 12.12 -22.55
C THR A 33 -28.08 13.40 -22.24
N SER A 34 -26.77 13.28 -22.01
CA SER A 34 -25.80 14.26 -22.52
C SER A 34 -24.45 13.57 -22.66
N ALA A 35 -24.10 13.27 -23.92
CA ALA A 35 -22.76 12.92 -24.31
C ALA A 35 -21.82 14.08 -23.98
N LEU A 36 -20.81 13.81 -23.15
CA LEU A 36 -19.61 14.63 -23.04
C LEU A 36 -18.44 13.67 -23.11
N ASP A 37 -17.97 13.52 -24.34
CA ASP A 37 -16.63 13.16 -24.80
C ASP A 37 -15.68 12.58 -23.74
N GLU A 38 -15.54 11.25 -23.78
CA GLU A 38 -14.33 10.58 -23.30
C GLU A 38 -13.18 10.89 -24.26
N GLU A 39 -12.30 11.81 -23.86
CA GLU A 39 -10.97 11.94 -24.44
C GLU A 39 -10.01 10.97 -23.71
N PRO A 40 -9.28 10.10 -24.44
CA PRO A 40 -8.37 9.15 -23.82
C PRO A 40 -7.14 9.88 -23.28
N ILE A 41 -6.93 9.81 -21.96
CA ILE A 41 -5.65 10.19 -21.35
C ILE A 41 -4.65 9.07 -21.65
N THR A 42 -4.15 9.04 -22.88
CA THR A 42 -2.85 8.47 -23.21
C THR A 42 -1.91 9.63 -23.49
N SER A 43 -1.15 10.04 -22.48
CA SER A 43 -0.02 10.95 -22.65
C SER A 43 1.21 10.37 -21.98
N ASN A 44 1.97 9.62 -22.77
CA ASN A 44 3.42 9.72 -22.88
C ASN A 44 4.18 10.06 -21.58
N VAL A 45 4.53 9.05 -20.81
CA VAL A 45 5.69 9.11 -19.88
C VAL A 45 6.83 8.27 -20.47
N GLU A 46 7.14 8.53 -21.74
CA GLU A 46 8.38 8.12 -22.39
C GLU A 46 8.82 9.24 -23.33
N HIS A 47 9.25 10.37 -22.77
CA HIS A 47 10.27 11.25 -23.36
C HIS A 47 10.57 12.39 -22.40
N ASN A 48 11.53 12.17 -21.51
CA ASN A 48 12.37 13.23 -20.92
C ASN A 48 13.68 12.64 -20.37
N ILE A 49 14.25 11.70 -21.12
CA ILE A 49 15.67 11.33 -21.04
C ILE A 49 16.28 11.79 -22.35
N GLU A 50 16.53 13.08 -22.48
CA GLU A 50 17.51 13.68 -23.39
C GLU A 50 17.26 15.18 -23.43
N HIS A 51 17.87 15.92 -22.50
CA HIS A 51 18.28 17.32 -22.68
C HIS A 51 18.99 17.78 -21.41
N ARG A 52 20.19 17.22 -21.18
CA ARG A 52 21.25 17.78 -20.32
C ARG A 52 22.54 16.97 -20.48
N LYS A 53 22.98 16.83 -21.73
CA LYS A 53 24.39 16.58 -22.08
C LYS A 53 24.73 17.55 -23.21
N ASN A 54 25.98 17.96 -23.24
CA ASN A 54 26.61 18.89 -24.20
C ASN A 54 26.73 20.32 -23.67
N LYS A 55 27.60 20.47 -22.67
CA LYS A 55 28.62 21.51 -22.71
C LYS A 55 29.88 20.89 -22.16
N ASP A 56 30.99 21.08 -22.87
CA ASP A 56 32.36 20.62 -22.60
C ASP A 56 32.83 19.42 -23.45
N GLU A 57 32.77 19.55 -24.79
CA GLU A 57 33.70 18.85 -25.71
C GLU A 57 34.07 19.79 -26.88
N GLU A 58 35.13 20.57 -26.68
CA GLU A 58 35.97 21.31 -27.64
C GLU A 58 37.15 21.81 -26.77
N GLU A 59 38.43 21.60 -27.00
CA GLU A 59 39.26 21.24 -28.15
C GLU A 59 40.47 20.46 -27.62
N LEU A 60 40.98 19.48 -28.37
CA LEU A 60 42.33 18.95 -28.13
C LEU A 60 42.94 18.45 -29.43
N GLU A 61 43.36 19.39 -30.28
CA GLU A 61 44.39 19.10 -31.28
C GLU A 61 45.14 20.37 -31.68
N ASN A 62 46.35 20.54 -31.16
CA ASN A 62 47.46 21.08 -31.95
C ASN A 62 48.80 20.89 -31.23
N THR A 63 49.71 20.19 -31.89
CA THR A 63 51.16 20.26 -31.63
C THR A 63 51.78 21.18 -32.68
N PRO A 64 52.85 21.92 -32.33
CA PRO A 64 54.12 21.60 -32.99
C PRO A 64 55.35 21.69 -32.07
N LYS A 65 56.43 21.04 -32.53
CA LYS A 65 57.72 20.83 -31.86
C LYS A 65 58.70 22.01 -32.01
N ASN A 66 59.54 22.14 -30.98
CA ASN A 66 60.95 22.59 -30.90
C ASN A 66 61.30 24.08 -31.10
N THR A 67 61.96 24.69 -30.09
CA THR A 67 63.44 24.85 -30.01
C THR A 67 63.84 25.55 -28.69
N ALA A 68 65.11 25.37 -28.31
CA ALA A 68 65.70 25.62 -27.00
C ALA A 68 65.77 27.10 -26.54
N THR A 69 65.78 27.32 -25.22
CA THR A 69 66.78 28.13 -24.48
C THR A 69 66.50 28.12 -22.97
N GLU A 70 67.59 28.11 -22.19
CA GLU A 70 67.64 28.11 -20.73
C GLU A 70 67.02 29.36 -20.08
N GLY A 71 66.39 29.21 -18.91
CA GLY A 71 65.88 30.32 -18.11
C GLY A 71 65.20 29.86 -16.81
N LYS A 72 65.88 30.07 -15.68
CA LYS A 72 65.49 29.71 -14.32
C LYS A 72 64.51 30.75 -13.76
N VAL A 73 63.23 30.41 -13.51
CA VAL A 73 62.28 31.29 -12.79
C VAL A 73 61.34 30.48 -11.88
N ASP A 74 61.02 31.14 -10.78
CA ASP A 74 60.46 30.77 -9.48
C ASP A 74 59.13 29.97 -9.45
N LYS A 75 58.97 29.13 -8.41
CA LYS A 75 57.76 28.37 -8.12
C LYS A 75 56.73 29.28 -7.46
N THR A 76 55.73 29.74 -8.20
CA THR A 76 54.53 30.32 -7.60
C THR A 76 53.54 29.20 -7.20
N ASP A 77 53.37 29.02 -5.89
CA ASP A 77 52.33 28.18 -5.27
C ASP A 77 50.94 28.67 -5.68
N GLN A 78 50.23 27.88 -6.49
CA GLN A 78 48.80 28.09 -6.71
C GLN A 78 47.96 27.27 -5.71
N PRO A 79 46.93 27.86 -5.08
CA PRO A 79 46.12 27.18 -4.08
C PRO A 79 45.25 26.10 -4.75
N LYS A 80 45.56 24.82 -4.50
CA LYS A 80 44.74 23.69 -4.93
C LYS A 80 43.32 23.82 -4.36
N LYS A 81 42.33 24.05 -5.22
CA LYS A 81 40.89 24.05 -4.86
C LYS A 81 40.54 22.71 -4.17
N LYS A 82 40.27 22.74 -2.86
CA LYS A 82 39.85 21.55 -2.09
C LYS A 82 38.52 21.04 -2.67
N LYS A 83 38.53 19.89 -3.34
CA LYS A 83 37.31 19.20 -3.78
C LYS A 83 36.44 18.92 -2.54
N LYS A 84 35.22 19.47 -2.49
CA LYS A 84 34.25 19.14 -1.43
C LYS A 84 33.98 17.63 -1.48
N LYS A 85 34.37 16.91 -0.42
CA LYS A 85 34.00 15.50 -0.27
C LYS A 85 32.47 15.40 -0.23
N ARG A 86 31.87 14.63 -1.14
CA ARG A 86 30.44 14.28 -1.06
C ARG A 86 30.22 13.55 0.26
N ARG A 87 29.22 13.97 1.04
CA ARG A 87 28.85 13.28 2.27
C ARG A 87 28.33 11.89 1.90
N VAL A 88 28.88 10.87 2.55
CA VAL A 88 28.40 9.49 2.42
C VAL A 88 27.07 9.41 3.16
N ILE A 89 26.04 8.89 2.49
CA ILE A 89 24.71 8.74 3.08
C ILE A 89 24.67 7.40 3.81
N GLY A 90 24.40 7.43 5.11
CA GLY A 90 24.28 6.25 5.95
C GLY A 90 22.88 5.63 5.86
N ILE A 91 22.82 4.30 5.73
CA ILE A 91 21.59 3.51 5.87
C ILE A 91 21.72 2.54 7.04
N ASN A 92 20.75 2.56 7.94
CA ASN A 92 20.64 1.58 9.01
C ASN A 92 19.74 0.43 8.57
N LEU A 93 20.29 -0.79 8.61
CA LEU A 93 19.64 -2.05 8.21
C LEU A 93 19.59 -3.07 9.37
N THR A 94 19.73 -2.64 10.62
CA THR A 94 19.76 -3.55 11.79
C THR A 94 18.45 -4.33 11.93
N SER A 95 17.33 -3.69 11.57
CA SER A 95 15.98 -4.28 11.59
C SER A 95 15.51 -4.80 10.22
N CYS A 96 16.44 -5.08 9.30
CA CYS A 96 16.14 -5.64 7.99
C CYS A 96 16.85 -6.99 7.76
N LYS A 97 16.06 -8.02 7.47
CA LYS A 97 16.49 -9.40 7.26
C LYS A 97 16.86 -9.70 5.81
N TYR A 98 16.42 -8.88 4.86
CA TYR A 98 16.49 -9.21 3.44
C TYR A 98 17.80 -8.73 2.76
N GLU A 99 18.58 -9.68 2.21
CA GLU A 99 19.82 -9.37 1.48
C GLU A 99 19.57 -8.59 0.19
N SER A 100 18.37 -8.69 -0.40
CA SER A 100 17.98 -7.88 -1.56
C SER A 100 18.07 -6.37 -1.25
N VAL A 101 17.64 -5.94 -0.06
CA VAL A 101 17.71 -4.55 0.38
C VAL A 101 19.17 -4.13 0.59
N ARG A 102 20.00 -4.99 1.19
CA ARG A 102 21.45 -4.77 1.37
C ARG A 102 22.19 -4.64 0.03
N ARG A 103 21.84 -5.46 -0.96
CA ARG A 103 22.40 -5.34 -2.32
C ARG A 103 21.97 -4.04 -2.99
N ALA A 104 20.68 -3.70 -2.92
CA ALA A 104 20.16 -2.46 -3.50
C ALA A 104 20.78 -1.20 -2.86
N SER A 105 21.01 -1.21 -1.55
CA SER A 105 21.62 -0.08 -0.85
C SER A 105 23.08 0.14 -1.27
N ARG A 106 23.87 -0.94 -1.40
CA ARG A 106 25.25 -0.90 -1.92
C ARG A 106 25.32 -0.36 -3.34
N LEU A 107 24.42 -0.83 -4.22
CA LEU A 107 24.30 -0.32 -5.59
C LEU A 107 23.90 1.15 -5.65
N SER A 108 23.13 1.61 -4.65
CA SER A 108 22.72 3.00 -4.51
C SER A 108 23.80 3.89 -3.86
N GLY A 109 24.98 3.34 -3.53
CA GLY A 109 26.07 4.07 -2.89
C GLY A 109 25.82 4.44 -1.42
N LEU A 110 24.87 3.78 -0.76
CA LEU A 110 24.60 3.94 0.66
C LEU A 110 25.59 3.13 1.48
N LYS A 111 26.10 3.70 2.57
CA LYS A 111 26.96 2.98 3.52
C LYS A 111 26.09 2.42 4.64
N GLU A 112 26.17 1.12 4.86
CA GLU A 112 25.50 0.50 6.01
C GLU A 112 26.14 1.00 7.32
N VAL A 113 25.30 1.35 8.29
CA VAL A 113 25.69 1.86 9.61
C VAL A 113 24.91 1.16 10.73
N GLY A 114 25.51 1.09 11.92
CA GLY A 114 24.87 0.54 13.12
C GLY A 114 23.85 1.48 13.80
N ASP A 115 23.25 1.01 14.90
CA ASP A 115 22.30 1.81 15.69
C ASP A 115 22.96 2.98 16.44
N ASP A 116 24.23 2.84 16.80
CA ASP A 116 25.02 3.87 17.48
C ASP A 116 25.61 4.93 16.53
N GLU A 117 25.39 4.78 15.21
CA GLU A 117 25.93 5.67 14.17
C GLU A 117 24.84 6.60 13.60
N GLU A 118 25.25 7.76 13.08
CA GLU A 118 24.32 8.67 12.40
C GLU A 118 23.87 8.09 11.05
N TRP A 119 22.56 7.90 10.89
CA TRP A 119 21.94 7.42 9.68
C TRP A 119 21.07 8.49 9.03
N THR A 120 20.91 8.40 7.70
CA THR A 120 19.97 9.22 6.92
C THR A 120 18.75 8.41 6.50
N VAL A 121 18.93 7.12 6.21
CA VAL A 121 17.84 6.19 5.88
C VAL A 121 17.79 5.11 6.95
N TYR A 122 16.61 4.82 7.48
CA TYR A 122 16.36 3.65 8.32
C TYR A 122 15.39 2.72 7.60
N TRP A 123 15.78 1.47 7.42
CA TRP A 123 14.95 0.47 6.76
C TRP A 123 14.64 -0.68 7.71
N THR A 124 13.35 -0.96 7.87
CA THR A 124 12.87 -2.05 8.73
C THR A 124 11.80 -2.89 8.05
N ASP A 125 11.78 -4.17 8.39
CA ASP A 125 10.76 -5.12 7.92
C ASP A 125 9.47 -5.04 8.76
N CYS A 126 9.56 -4.44 9.95
CA CYS A 126 8.46 -4.37 10.92
C CYS A 126 7.75 -3.01 10.86
N SER A 127 6.53 -2.96 11.39
CA SER A 127 5.82 -1.69 11.63
C SER A 127 6.62 -0.78 12.56
N VAL A 128 6.50 0.52 12.33
CA VAL A 128 7.19 1.56 13.11
C VAL A 128 6.22 2.23 14.07
N SER A 129 6.64 2.43 15.33
CA SER A 129 5.85 3.16 16.33
C SER A 129 5.84 4.67 16.03
N LEU A 130 4.78 5.36 16.48
CA LEU A 130 4.71 6.81 16.35
C LEU A 130 5.88 7.50 17.06
N GLU A 131 6.25 7.02 18.24
CA GLU A 131 7.39 7.51 19.04
C GLU A 131 8.69 7.52 18.23
N ARG A 132 9.02 6.40 17.56
CA ARG A 132 10.22 6.34 16.70
C ARG A 132 10.18 7.39 15.60
N VAL A 133 9.04 7.61 14.96
CA VAL A 133 8.92 8.63 13.91
C VAL A 133 9.08 10.04 14.49
N MET A 134 8.57 10.29 15.69
CA MET A 134 8.69 11.59 16.38
C MET A 134 10.12 11.93 16.80
N GLU A 135 10.94 10.92 17.10
CA GLU A 135 12.36 11.09 17.44
C GLU A 135 13.26 11.40 16.22
N MET A 136 12.74 11.25 15.00
CA MET A 136 13.53 11.42 13.78
C MET A 136 13.93 12.88 13.55
N LYS A 137 15.16 13.06 13.09
CA LYS A 137 15.66 14.36 12.60
C LYS A 137 15.04 14.68 11.24
N ARG A 138 14.94 15.96 10.89
CA ARG A 138 14.32 16.45 9.64
C ARG A 138 14.91 15.86 8.35
N PHE A 139 16.19 15.49 8.36
CA PHE A 139 16.87 14.91 7.20
C PHE A 139 16.73 13.39 7.12
N GLN A 140 16.23 12.75 8.17
CA GLN A 140 16.09 11.30 8.25
C GLN A 140 14.83 10.83 7.51
N LYS A 141 14.93 9.64 6.92
CA LYS A 141 13.85 8.98 6.19
C LYS A 141 13.69 7.54 6.69
N ILE A 142 12.45 7.08 6.70
CA ILE A 142 12.06 5.73 7.11
C ILE A 142 11.07 5.17 6.10
N ASN A 143 11.08 3.85 5.89
CA ASN A 143 10.29 3.17 4.85
C ASN A 143 8.82 2.87 5.24
N HIS A 144 8.34 3.37 6.37
CA HIS A 144 6.97 3.17 6.85
C HIS A 144 6.33 4.48 7.29
N PHE A 145 5.08 4.70 6.90
CA PHE A 145 4.28 5.80 7.43
C PHE A 145 3.57 5.38 8.73
N PRO A 146 3.48 6.27 9.74
CA PRO A 146 2.63 6.02 10.90
C PRO A 146 1.16 5.96 10.47
N GLY A 147 0.39 5.04 11.04
CA GLY A 147 -1.04 4.87 10.75
C GLY A 147 -1.37 3.95 9.57
N MET A 148 -0.38 3.42 8.85
CA MET A 148 -0.64 2.47 7.73
C MET A 148 -1.37 1.20 8.17
N SER A 149 -1.40 0.88 9.47
CA SER A 149 -2.21 -0.20 10.03
C SER A 149 -3.70 -0.10 9.66
N GLU A 150 -4.21 1.11 9.44
CA GLU A 150 -5.61 1.36 9.06
C GLU A 150 -6.04 0.64 7.77
N ILE A 151 -5.08 0.36 6.88
CA ILE A 151 -5.33 -0.40 5.65
C ILE A 151 -4.59 -1.74 5.60
N CYS A 152 -3.52 -1.91 6.38
CA CYS A 152 -2.71 -3.13 6.38
C CYS A 152 -3.24 -4.24 7.32
N ARG A 153 -4.02 -3.89 8.36
CA ARG A 153 -4.69 -4.87 9.21
C ARG A 153 -6.10 -5.16 8.69
N LYS A 154 -6.50 -6.44 8.66
CA LYS A 154 -7.78 -6.83 8.02
C LYS A 154 -9.00 -6.28 8.76
N ASP A 155 -8.95 -6.23 10.08
CA ASP A 155 -10.02 -5.69 10.92
C ASP A 155 -10.21 -4.19 10.70
N LEU A 156 -9.12 -3.41 10.73
CA LEU A 156 -9.17 -1.97 10.48
C LEU A 156 -9.57 -1.66 9.02
N LEU A 157 -9.01 -2.41 8.06
CA LEU A 157 -9.39 -2.30 6.65
C LEU A 157 -10.88 -2.56 6.46
N ALA A 158 -11.43 -3.64 7.05
CA ALA A 158 -12.85 -3.97 6.95
C ALA A 158 -13.73 -2.87 7.55
N ARG A 159 -13.40 -2.34 8.73
CA ARG A 159 -14.14 -1.22 9.34
C ARG A 159 -14.09 0.04 8.47
N ASN A 160 -12.92 0.38 7.94
CA ASN A 160 -12.74 1.55 7.09
C ASN A 160 -13.50 1.40 5.76
N MET A 161 -13.41 0.24 5.11
CA MET A 161 -14.14 -0.03 3.86
C MET A 161 -15.65 -0.10 4.07
N ASN A 162 -16.13 -0.73 5.15
CA ASN A 162 -17.56 -0.72 5.49
C ASN A 162 -18.08 0.70 5.76
N ARG A 163 -17.27 1.57 6.39
CA ARG A 163 -17.61 2.99 6.58
C ARG A 163 -17.67 3.73 5.25
N LEU A 164 -16.68 3.53 4.37
CA LEU A 164 -16.63 4.20 3.07
C LEU A 164 -17.75 3.73 2.14
N LEU A 165 -18.08 2.43 2.12
CA LEU A 165 -19.21 1.88 1.37
C LEU A 165 -20.55 2.51 1.79
N LYS A 166 -20.75 2.80 3.08
CA LYS A 166 -21.96 3.48 3.56
C LYS A 166 -22.06 4.93 3.06
N LEU A 167 -20.94 5.62 2.93
CA LEU A 167 -20.88 7.02 2.49
C LEU A 167 -20.91 7.16 0.96
N PHE A 168 -20.25 6.23 0.27
CA PHE A 168 -19.99 6.28 -1.17
C PHE A 168 -20.25 4.90 -1.80
N PRO A 169 -21.52 4.45 -1.85
CA PRO A 169 -21.85 3.08 -2.23
C PRO A 169 -21.50 2.71 -3.67
N LYS A 170 -21.49 3.69 -4.59
CA LYS A 170 -21.14 3.47 -6.00
C LYS A 170 -19.63 3.22 -6.19
N ASP A 171 -18.79 3.94 -5.45
CA ASP A 171 -17.34 3.92 -5.65
C ASP A 171 -16.64 2.85 -4.81
N TYR A 172 -17.22 2.48 -3.66
CA TYR A 172 -16.60 1.56 -2.70
C TYR A 172 -17.22 0.16 -2.66
N ASN A 173 -18.02 -0.21 -3.66
CA ASN A 173 -18.47 -1.59 -3.89
C ASN A 173 -17.38 -2.47 -4.55
N ILE A 174 -16.14 -2.34 -4.06
CA ILE A 174 -14.94 -3.02 -4.55
C ILE A 174 -14.36 -3.99 -3.52
N PHE A 175 -14.91 -4.00 -2.30
CA PHE A 175 -14.44 -4.79 -1.17
C PHE A 175 -15.52 -5.79 -0.76
N PRO A 176 -15.18 -7.07 -0.52
CA PRO A 176 -16.17 -8.06 -0.12
C PRO A 176 -16.80 -7.68 1.23
N ARG A 177 -18.10 -7.92 1.36
CA ARG A 177 -18.80 -7.74 2.64
C ARG A 177 -18.08 -8.53 3.73
N THR A 178 -17.61 -7.81 4.75
CA THR A 178 -16.77 -8.34 5.82
C THR A 178 -17.34 -7.93 7.17
N TRP A 179 -17.27 -8.83 8.15
CA TRP A 179 -17.71 -8.62 9.52
C TRP A 179 -16.52 -8.77 10.47
N CYS A 180 -16.35 -7.82 11.39
CA CYS A 180 -15.33 -7.84 12.42
C CYS A 180 -15.87 -8.50 13.69
N LEU A 181 -15.48 -9.75 13.93
CA LEU A 181 -15.92 -10.50 15.12
C LEU A 181 -15.05 -10.13 16.35
N PRO A 182 -15.62 -10.18 17.57
CA PRO A 182 -17.00 -10.57 17.91
C PRO A 182 -18.04 -9.45 17.74
N ALA A 183 -17.62 -8.21 17.48
CA ALA A 183 -18.50 -7.04 17.47
C ALA A 183 -19.66 -7.17 16.49
N ASP A 184 -19.40 -7.70 15.28
CA ASP A 184 -20.40 -7.81 14.21
C ASP A 184 -21.08 -9.19 14.16
N TYR A 185 -20.96 -10.00 15.22
CA TYR A 185 -21.46 -11.38 15.20
C TYR A 185 -22.97 -11.47 15.01
N GLY A 186 -23.74 -10.58 15.64
CA GLY A 186 -25.20 -10.53 15.49
C GLY A 186 -25.63 -10.28 14.05
N ASP A 187 -25.03 -9.26 13.41
CA ASP A 187 -25.29 -8.91 12.01
C ASP A 187 -24.89 -10.05 11.06
N PHE A 188 -23.76 -10.70 11.34
CA PHE A 188 -23.31 -11.85 10.58
C PHE A 188 -24.32 -13.01 10.67
N GLN A 189 -24.82 -13.32 11.87
CA GLN A 189 -25.83 -14.36 12.06
C GLN A 189 -27.14 -14.04 11.34
N ALA A 190 -27.62 -12.79 11.43
CA ALA A 190 -28.82 -12.35 10.72
C ALA A 190 -28.64 -12.49 9.19
N TYR A 191 -27.48 -12.14 8.66
CA TYR A 191 -27.17 -12.30 7.24
C TYR A 191 -27.15 -13.78 6.82
N CYS A 192 -26.55 -14.66 7.61
CA CYS A 192 -26.52 -16.10 7.32
C CYS A 192 -27.92 -16.72 7.27
N ARG A 193 -28.86 -16.25 8.11
CA ARG A 193 -30.24 -16.72 8.10
C ARG A 193 -31.02 -16.26 6.86
N SER A 194 -30.77 -15.03 6.39
CA SER A 194 -31.47 -14.46 5.23
C SER A 194 -30.93 -14.91 3.87
N LYS A 195 -29.64 -15.25 3.79
CA LYS A 195 -29.00 -15.67 2.53
C LYS A 195 -28.48 -17.11 2.64
N LYS A 196 -29.27 -18.06 2.13
CA LYS A 196 -28.89 -19.48 2.01
C LYS A 196 -27.79 -19.67 0.95
N ASN A 197 -27.01 -20.75 1.05
CA ASN A 197 -26.01 -21.19 0.07
C ASN A 197 -24.85 -20.20 -0.17
N LYS A 198 -24.32 -19.58 0.89
CA LYS A 198 -23.11 -18.73 0.83
C LYS A 198 -21.93 -19.41 1.51
N THR A 199 -20.75 -19.25 0.92
CA THR A 199 -19.47 -19.70 1.48
C THR A 199 -18.76 -18.51 2.11
N TYR A 200 -18.17 -18.73 3.29
CA TYR A 200 -17.48 -17.70 4.06
C TYR A 200 -16.02 -18.10 4.28
N ILE A 201 -15.14 -17.09 4.38
CA ILE A 201 -13.72 -17.30 4.70
C ILE A 201 -13.42 -16.53 5.99
N CYS A 202 -13.08 -17.25 7.05
CA CYS A 202 -12.59 -16.65 8.29
C CYS A 202 -11.08 -16.39 8.16
N LYS A 203 -10.61 -15.26 8.69
CA LYS A 203 -9.19 -14.88 8.67
C LYS A 203 -8.82 -14.20 9.98
N PRO A 204 -7.60 -14.40 10.50
CA PRO A 204 -7.10 -13.63 11.63
C PRO A 204 -6.83 -12.17 11.24
N ASP A 205 -7.05 -11.25 12.18
CA ASP A 205 -6.93 -9.79 11.97
C ASP A 205 -5.59 -9.37 11.39
N SER A 206 -4.49 -9.80 12.02
CA SER A 206 -3.11 -9.39 11.70
C SER A 206 -2.24 -10.51 11.11
N GLY A 207 -2.83 -11.65 10.72
CA GLY A 207 -2.09 -12.76 10.12
C GLY A 207 -1.64 -12.51 8.66
N CYS A 208 -0.68 -13.28 8.18
CA CYS A 208 -0.18 -13.23 6.81
C CYS A 208 0.08 -14.65 6.26
N GLN A 209 0.48 -14.75 4.99
CA GLN A 209 0.85 -16.01 4.32
C GLN A 209 -0.27 -17.08 4.28
N GLY A 210 -1.54 -16.67 4.34
CA GLY A 210 -2.68 -17.58 4.32
C GLY A 210 -2.84 -18.45 5.57
N ARG A 211 -2.14 -18.13 6.67
CA ARG A 211 -2.25 -18.85 7.94
C ARG A 211 -3.43 -18.35 8.78
N GLY A 212 -4.07 -19.27 9.48
CA GLY A 212 -5.29 -19.07 10.28
C GLY A 212 -6.36 -20.05 9.82
#